data_AF-A0ABD6TAF9-F1
#
_entry.id   AF-A0ABD6TAF9-F1
#
_cell.length_a   1.000
_cell.length_b   1.000
_cell.length_c   1.000
_cell.angle_alpha   90.00
_cell.angle_beta   90.00
_cell.angle_gamma   90.00
#
_symmetry.space_group_name_H-M   'P 1'
#
loop_
_entity.id
_entity.type
_entity.pdbx_description
1 polymer ?
#
loop_
_entity_poly.entity_id
_entity_poly.type
_entity_poly.pdbx_seq_one_letter_code
_entity_poly.pdbx_strand_id
1 'polypeptide(L)'
;MEKYKFSKPVAFNKKNEKDKIILNHVKRRNFSGYVKKLILEDIKLKKPEMISNIPGISSDANIEKVSPNNSKLTSNKQPVAKRIEQLKQQTKKPLTSLSPQPFIPSSNKDINQ
;
A
#
# COMPACT_ATOMS: atom_id res chain seq x y z
N MET A 1 -13.19 -10.01 -20.65
CA MET A 1 -11.78 -10.13 -20.21
C MET A 1 -11.08 -8.80 -20.40
N GLU A 2 -10.19 -8.43 -19.49
CA GLU A 2 -9.53 -7.11 -19.49
C GLU A 2 -8.49 -7.02 -20.61
N LYS A 3 -8.72 -6.14 -21.59
CA LYS A 3 -7.93 -6.05 -22.85
C LYS A 3 -6.47 -5.59 -22.66
N TYR A 4 -6.12 -5.14 -21.45
CA TYR A 4 -4.86 -4.42 -21.19
C TYR A 4 -3.96 -5.07 -20.14
N LYS A 5 -4.43 -6.15 -19.49
CA LYS A 5 -3.62 -6.87 -18.50
C LYS A 5 -3.09 -8.16 -19.08
N PHE A 6 -1.77 -8.26 -19.12
CA PHE A 6 -1.06 -9.49 -19.47
C PHE A 6 -0.21 -9.93 -18.26
N SER A 7 -0.39 -11.16 -17.81
CA SER A 7 0.35 -11.71 -16.67
C SER A 7 1.32 -12.79 -17.12
N LYS A 8 2.61 -12.62 -16.78
CA LYS A 8 3.59 -13.71 -16.79
C LYS A 8 3.69 -14.30 -15.37
N PRO A 9 3.33 -15.58 -15.16
CA PRO A 9 3.40 -16.19 -13.84
C PRO A 9 4.87 -16.36 -13.39
N VAL A 10 5.09 -16.30 -12.07
CA VAL A 10 6.39 -16.53 -11.43
C VAL A 10 6.18 -17.46 -10.25
N ALA A 11 7.03 -18.47 -10.11
CA ALA A 11 6.98 -19.45 -9.02
C ALA A 11 8.33 -19.52 -8.29
N PHE A 12 8.28 -19.86 -6.99
CA PHE A 12 9.46 -20.09 -6.16
C PHE A 12 9.51 -21.56 -5.74
N ASN A 13 10.66 -22.19 -5.93
CA ASN A 13 10.89 -23.56 -5.48
C ASN A 13 11.24 -23.59 -3.99
N LYS A 14 10.31 -24.13 -3.17
CA LYS A 14 10.49 -24.24 -1.72
C LYS A 14 11.69 -25.11 -1.29
N LYS A 15 12.20 -25.98 -2.16
CA LYS A 15 13.38 -26.83 -1.88
C LYS A 15 14.70 -26.15 -2.20
N ASN A 16 14.69 -25.06 -2.98
CA ASN A 16 15.91 -24.31 -3.33
C ASN A 16 16.19 -23.24 -2.27
N GLU A 17 17.39 -23.24 -1.69
CA GLU A 17 17.78 -22.28 -0.65
C GLU A 17 17.78 -20.82 -1.14
N LYS A 18 18.15 -20.56 -2.40
CA LYS A 18 18.12 -19.21 -2.97
C LYS A 18 16.69 -18.68 -3.03
N ASP A 19 15.76 -19.54 -3.47
CA ASP A 19 14.34 -19.19 -3.57
C ASP A 19 13.71 -18.97 -2.20
N LYS A 20 14.13 -19.73 -1.17
CA LYS A 20 13.71 -19.48 0.22
C LYS A 20 14.11 -18.09 0.70
N ILE A 21 15.35 -17.67 0.43
CA ILE A 21 15.86 -16.33 0.79
C ILE A 21 15.03 -15.25 0.09
N ILE A 22 14.81 -15.40 -1.22
CA ILE A 22 14.00 -14.45 -2.00
C ILE A 22 12.57 -14.39 -1.46
N LEU A 23 11.94 -15.55 -1.25
CA LEU A 23 10.58 -15.66 -0.74
C LEU A 23 10.43 -14.98 0.62
N ASN A 24 11.42 -15.14 1.52
CA ASN A 24 11.41 -14.47 2.81
C ASN A 24 11.53 -12.94 2.66
N HIS A 25 12.38 -12.46 1.76
CA HIS A 25 12.54 -11.03 1.48
C HIS A 25 11.25 -10.38 0.94
N VAL A 26 10.53 -11.08 0.06
CA VAL A 26 9.35 -10.54 -0.62
C VAL A 26 8.02 -10.89 0.05
N LYS A 27 8.00 -11.73 1.10
CA LYS A 27 6.80 -12.24 1.78
C LYS A 27 5.79 -11.15 2.19
N ARG A 28 6.27 -9.96 2.54
CA ARG A 28 5.46 -8.81 3.01
C ARG A 28 5.29 -7.71 1.95
N ARG A 29 5.71 -7.96 0.70
CA ARG A 29 5.74 -6.97 -0.39
C ARG A 29 4.85 -7.43 -1.55
N ASN A 30 4.35 -6.48 -2.35
CA ASN A 30 3.80 -6.82 -3.66
C ASN A 30 4.96 -7.14 -4.61
N PHE A 31 5.19 -8.42 -4.89
CA PHE A 31 6.29 -8.87 -5.73
C PHE A 31 6.31 -8.19 -7.10
N SER A 32 5.16 -8.19 -7.79
CA SER A 32 5.05 -7.60 -9.14
C SER A 32 5.34 -6.10 -9.15
N GLY A 33 4.85 -5.36 -8.15
CA GLY A 33 5.11 -3.93 -8.02
C GLY A 33 6.57 -3.64 -7.68
N TYR A 34 7.19 -4.45 -6.84
CA TYR A 34 8.61 -4.33 -6.50
C TYR A 34 9.49 -4.53 -7.75
N VAL A 35 9.28 -5.61 -8.50
CA VAL A 35 10.08 -5.92 -9.69
C VAL A 35 9.87 -4.91 -10.80
N LYS A 36 8.63 -4.43 -11.05
CA LYS A 36 8.37 -3.38 -12.06
C LYS A 36 9.14 -2.10 -11.77
N LYS A 37 9.24 -1.70 -10.50
CA LYS A 37 10.04 -0.52 -10.11
C LYS A 37 11.51 -0.73 -10.41
N LEU A 38 12.08 -1.88 -10.02
CA LEU A 38 13.50 -2.19 -10.29
C LEU A 38 13.80 -2.22 -11.80
N ILE A 39 12.94 -2.84 -12.59
CA ILE A 39 13.10 -2.88 -14.05
C ILE A 39 13.02 -1.48 -14.64
N LEU A 40 12.10 -0.63 -14.16
CA LEU A 40 12.00 0.74 -14.65
C LEU A 40 13.29 1.53 -14.37
N GLU A 41 13.86 1.42 -13.16
CA GLU A 41 15.14 2.05 -12.83
C GLU A 41 16.31 1.48 -13.64
N ASP A 42 16.34 0.17 -13.90
CA ASP A 42 17.36 -0.46 -14.76
C ASP A 42 17.26 0.03 -16.22
N ILE A 43 16.04 0.20 -16.74
CA ILE A 43 15.82 0.78 -18.08
C ILE A 43 16.24 2.25 -18.12
N LYS A 44 15.93 3.04 -17.08
CA LYS A 44 16.40 4.45 -17.00
C LYS A 44 17.92 4.52 -17.08
N LEU A 45 18.62 3.63 -16.38
CA LEU A 45 20.08 3.61 -16.35
C LEU A 45 20.70 3.18 -17.68
N LYS A 46 20.12 2.17 -18.34
CA LYS A 46 20.72 1.56 -19.55
C LYS A 46 20.24 2.17 -20.86
N LYS A 47 19.00 2.67 -20.90
CA LYS A 47 18.28 3.11 -22.12
C LYS A 47 17.37 4.31 -21.81
N PRO A 48 17.93 5.46 -21.42
CA PRO A 48 17.15 6.63 -21.00
C PRO A 48 16.20 7.14 -22.10
N GLU A 49 16.57 6.97 -23.39
CA GLU A 49 15.77 7.36 -24.55
C GLU A 49 14.40 6.66 -24.63
N MET A 50 14.25 5.48 -24.03
CA MET A 50 12.96 4.77 -24.01
C MET A 50 11.95 5.38 -23.04
N ILE A 51 12.41 6.22 -22.10
CA ILE A 51 11.60 6.73 -20.99
C ILE A 51 11.32 8.23 -21.13
N SER A 52 12.17 8.98 -21.84
CA SER A 52 12.01 10.43 -22.05
C SER A 52 10.67 10.83 -22.68
N ASN A 53 10.04 9.93 -23.42
CA ASN A 53 8.78 10.17 -24.11
C ASN A 53 7.52 9.81 -23.28
N ILE A 54 7.68 9.33 -22.03
CA ILE A 54 6.56 8.89 -21.20
C ILE A 54 6.18 10.00 -20.19
N PRO A 55 4.97 10.59 -20.30
CA PRO A 55 4.50 11.61 -19.36
C PRO A 55 4.43 11.07 -17.92
N GLY A 56 4.98 11.80 -16.96
CA GLY A 56 4.92 11.46 -15.53
C GLY A 56 6.07 10.59 -14.99
N ILE A 57 7.08 10.27 -15.81
CA ILE A 57 8.34 9.67 -15.36
C ILE A 57 9.42 10.76 -15.30
N SER A 58 9.16 11.84 -14.57
CA SER A 58 10.23 12.80 -14.24
C SER A 58 11.18 12.19 -13.22
N SER A 59 12.48 12.36 -13.47
CA SER A 59 13.62 11.77 -12.78
C SER A 59 13.87 12.30 -11.36
N ASP A 60 12.89 12.91 -10.72
CA ASP A 60 13.04 13.56 -9.40
C ASP A 60 12.49 12.67 -8.29
N ALA A 61 13.14 11.54 -8.08
CA ALA A 61 13.12 10.86 -6.80
C ALA A 61 14.56 10.52 -6.45
N ASN A 62 15.23 11.48 -5.82
CA ASN A 62 16.46 11.26 -5.08
C ASN A 62 16.17 10.21 -3.99
N ILE A 63 16.32 8.92 -4.35
CA ILE A 63 16.34 7.84 -3.37
C ILE A 63 17.75 7.87 -2.82
N GLU A 64 17.91 8.60 -1.71
CA GLU A 64 19.04 8.43 -0.81
C GLU A 64 19.30 6.94 -0.66
N LYS A 65 20.53 6.56 -1.00
CA LYS A 65 21.08 5.23 -0.86
C LYS A 65 21.11 4.89 0.63
N VAL A 66 20.00 4.42 1.20
CA VAL A 66 19.98 3.88 2.55
C VAL A 66 20.69 2.54 2.53
N SER A 67 22.00 2.63 2.78
CA SER A 67 22.88 1.56 3.23
C SER A 67 22.22 0.80 4.39
N PRO A 68 22.21 -0.54 4.41
CA PRO A 68 21.60 -1.32 5.50
C PRO A 68 22.51 -1.46 6.72
N ASN A 69 23.42 -0.51 6.96
CA ASN A 69 24.30 -0.54 8.12
C ASN A 69 24.06 0.71 8.99
N ASN A 70 23.52 0.47 10.18
CA ASN A 70 23.47 1.34 11.35
C ASN A 70 22.49 2.53 11.30
N SER A 71 21.19 2.28 11.52
CA SER A 71 20.30 3.29 12.12
C SER A 71 20.06 2.95 13.58
N LYS A 72 20.80 3.65 14.45
CA LYS A 72 20.55 3.83 15.88
C LYS A 72 19.04 4.06 16.09
N LEU A 73 18.43 3.24 16.95
CA LEU A 73 17.07 3.42 17.44
C LEU A 73 16.96 4.82 18.07
N THR A 74 16.37 5.78 17.36
CA THR A 74 15.80 6.99 17.96
C THR A 74 14.39 7.13 17.42
N SER A 75 13.52 6.24 17.88
CA SER A 75 12.10 6.43 17.72
C SER A 75 11.49 6.54 19.10
N ASN A 76 11.41 7.77 19.62
CA ASN A 76 10.41 8.15 20.62
C ASN A 76 9.02 8.05 19.97
N LYS A 77 8.63 6.83 19.57
CA LYS A 77 7.28 6.51 19.13
C LYS A 77 6.53 6.14 20.40
N GLN A 78 5.58 7.00 20.78
CA GLN A 78 4.67 6.74 21.89
C GLN A 78 4.10 5.31 21.76
N PRO A 79 4.03 4.54 22.85
CA PRO A 79 3.45 3.20 22.83
C PRO A 79 2.06 3.19 22.18
N VAL A 80 1.74 2.13 21.43
CA VAL A 80 0.44 1.94 20.78
C VAL A 80 -0.72 2.13 21.76
N ALA A 81 -0.53 1.71 23.02
CA ALA A 81 -1.49 1.89 24.11
C ALA A 81 -1.91 3.36 24.31
N LYS A 82 -0.95 4.29 24.36
CA LYS A 82 -1.24 5.73 24.52
C LYS A 82 -1.98 6.31 23.32
N ARG A 83 -1.66 5.84 22.12
CA ARG A 83 -2.35 6.26 20.89
C ARG A 83 -3.80 5.80 20.87
N ILE A 84 -4.08 4.58 21.33
CA ILE A 84 -5.43 4.03 21.45
C ILE A 84 -6.23 4.80 22.51
N GLU A 85 -5.62 5.12 23.65
CA GLU A 85 -6.28 5.86 24.73
C GLU A 85 -6.68 7.28 24.29
N GLN A 86 -5.79 7.97 23.59
CA GLN A 86 -6.06 9.31 23.04
C GLN A 86 -7.21 9.29 22.02
N LEU A 87 -7.26 8.25 21.18
CA LEU A 87 -8.36 8.05 20.22
C LEU A 87 -9.70 7.79 20.93
N LYS A 88 -9.68 7.03 22.04
CA LYS A 88 -10.88 6.79 22.87
C LYS A 88 -11.39 8.06 23.53
N GLN A 89 -10.51 8.96 23.96
CA GLN A 89 -10.89 10.25 24.55
C GLN A 89 -11.57 11.16 23.51
N GLN A 90 -11.04 11.22 22.30
CA GLN A 90 -11.60 12.04 21.20
C GLN A 90 -12.94 11.51 20.69
N THR A 91 -13.17 10.19 20.77
CA THR A 91 -14.40 9.54 20.30
C THR A 91 -15.44 9.35 21.39
N LYS A 92 -15.26 9.93 22.59
CA LYS A 92 -16.32 10.01 23.60
C LYS A 92 -17.45 10.87 23.04
N LYS A 93 -18.41 10.23 22.38
CA LYS A 93 -19.69 10.85 22.05
C LYS A 93 -20.31 11.35 23.36
N PRO A 94 -20.87 12.57 23.39
CA PRO A 94 -21.70 12.98 24.52
C PRO A 94 -22.80 11.92 24.70
N LEU A 95 -23.14 11.63 25.95
CA LEU A 95 -24.24 10.75 26.33
C LEU A 95 -25.55 11.39 25.83
N THR A 96 -25.80 11.21 24.53
CA THR A 96 -27.05 11.59 23.88
C THR A 96 -28.12 10.70 24.48
N SER A 97 -29.18 11.35 24.95
CA SER A 97 -30.24 10.73 25.72
C SER A 97 -30.79 9.48 25.02
N LEU A 98 -31.16 8.50 25.85
CA LEU A 98 -31.86 7.29 25.45
C LEU A 98 -33.12 7.62 24.64
N SER A 99 -32.99 7.62 23.32
CA SER A 99 -34.00 7.06 22.42
C SER A 99 -33.42 6.99 21.01
N PRO A 100 -33.05 5.81 20.50
CA PRO A 100 -32.80 5.65 19.09
C PRO A 100 -34.13 5.86 18.36
N GLN A 101 -34.30 7.03 17.74
CA GLN A 101 -35.44 7.26 16.87
C GLN A 101 -35.41 6.19 15.76
N PRO A 102 -36.48 5.37 15.63
CA PRO A 102 -36.49 4.32 14.65
C PRO A 102 -36.40 4.93 13.25
N PHE A 103 -35.54 4.35 12.41
CA PHE A 103 -35.47 4.70 11.01
C PHE A 103 -36.76 4.24 10.32
N ILE A 104 -37.58 5.19 9.88
CA ILE A 104 -38.77 4.93 9.08
C ILE A 104 -38.37 5.15 7.62
N PRO A 105 -38.20 4.09 6.81
CA PRO A 105 -37.97 4.26 5.38
C PRO A 105 -39.21 4.92 4.77
N SER A 106 -39.01 6.06 4.11
CA SER A 106 -40.04 6.69 3.27
C SER A 106 -40.36 5.74 2.12
N SER A 107 -41.40 4.93 2.27
CA SER A 107 -41.98 4.17 1.17
C SER A 107 -42.44 5.17 0.12
N ASN A 108 -41.78 5.14 -1.04
CA ASN A 108 -42.06 6.02 -2.16
C ASN A 108 -43.56 5.96 -2.51
N LYS A 109 -44.17 7.15 -2.52
CA LYS A 109 -45.42 7.44 -3.21
C LYS A 109 -45.27 7.14 -4.71
N ASP A 110 -46.41 6.87 -5.31
CA ASP A 110 -46.71 6.88 -6.76
C ASP A 110 -46.76 5.52 -7.45
N ILE A 111 -47.77 4.73 -7.05
CA ILE A 111 -48.52 3.88 -7.97
C ILE A 111 -49.45 4.81 -8.76
N ASN A 112 -49.02 5.22 -9.95
CA ASN A 112 -49.86 5.66 -11.07
C ASN A 112 -49.42 4.73 -12.22
N GLN A 113 -50.28 4.01 -12.96
CA GLN A 113 -51.68 4.22 -13.35
C GLN A 113 -52.36 2.86 -13.52
#